data_AF-A0A9D4NHK1-F1
#
_entry.id   AF-A0A9D4NHK1-F1
#
_cell.length_a   1.000
_cell.length_b   1.000
_cell.length_c   1.000
_cell.angle_alpha   90.00
_cell.angle_beta   90.00
_cell.angle_gamma   90.00
#
_symmetry.space_group_name_H-M   'P 1'
#
loop_
_entity.id
_entity.type
_entity.pdbx_description
1 polymer ?
#
loop_
_entity_poly.entity_id
_entity_poly.type
_entity_poly.pdbx_seq_one_letter_code
_entity_poly.pdbx_strand_id
1 'polypeptide(L)'
;FPVLGDMHIIYRGEVTNPLNDNSIEFLRNSVVLPPEIDTVNLTWEAGDELYTYWFDELKSKNKTILYNPLLSIPASGIIPKGPKIFQVSIPCTGTEEGIAHLVLNLHIMDQHNKPVKGTPFKLRIKKQCNKFETTNLCKQPCKNNGRCNQFGECECPQGFHGLFCEKDMCSPKCENNGTCISPDMCLCQEGFYGKSCEKALCPRPCQNGGRCVQPGVSRTGICWCTSGFFGDACQFSLCNKPCQHEGLCVGTNICKCKEGYSGDQCETGLCLKSCMNGGLCVGANKCECKTGYIGDQCEEVFVRPRRKIKQESEKCNKLKVEIQKRCNQKKKCKSKQNRIAKRCSNLKPDKVSLCKKRQEKLAQRCIRKRDKRRKRCQAKRKSYKDKCMNPKHRQKETRILKLL
;
A
#
# COMPACT_ATOMS: atom_id res chain seq x y z
N PHE A 1 -24.31 -60.17 15.66
CA PHE A 1 -22.86 -60.34 15.92
C PHE A 1 -22.13 -59.09 15.47
N PRO A 2 -21.60 -58.21 16.35
CA PRO A 2 -20.70 -57.18 15.88
C PRO A 2 -19.34 -57.84 15.69
N VAL A 3 -18.90 -57.97 14.45
CA VAL A 3 -17.51 -58.31 14.15
C VAL A 3 -16.69 -57.07 14.50
N LEU A 4 -16.04 -57.08 15.67
CA LEU A 4 -15.06 -56.07 16.07
C LEU A 4 -13.78 -56.30 15.27
N GLY A 5 -13.74 -55.76 14.06
CA GLY A 5 -12.58 -55.76 13.17
C GLY A 5 -12.83 -54.85 11.98
N ASP A 6 -11.78 -54.19 11.48
CA ASP A 6 -11.88 -53.34 10.30
C ASP A 6 -12.28 -54.18 9.09
N MET A 7 -13.40 -53.82 8.45
CA MET A 7 -13.86 -54.50 7.24
C MET A 7 -13.16 -53.88 6.02
N HIS A 8 -12.11 -54.51 5.55
CA HIS A 8 -11.39 -54.07 4.35
C HIS A 8 -12.17 -54.42 3.08
N ILE A 9 -12.63 -53.39 2.36
CA ILE A 9 -13.35 -53.51 1.09
C ILE A 9 -12.38 -53.55 -0.10
N ILE A 10 -11.26 -52.84 0.01
CA ILE A 10 -10.16 -52.83 -0.96
C ILE A 10 -8.88 -53.01 -0.16
N TYR A 11 -8.05 -53.98 -0.52
CA TYR A 11 -6.80 -54.27 0.18
C TYR A 11 -5.70 -54.56 -0.83
N ARG A 12 -4.55 -53.91 -0.67
CA ARG A 12 -3.37 -54.02 -1.56
C ARG A 12 -3.67 -53.81 -3.05
N GLY A 13 -4.53 -52.84 -3.36
CA GLY A 13 -4.85 -52.50 -4.76
C GLY A 13 -5.68 -53.57 -5.48
N GLU A 14 -6.28 -54.50 -4.75
CA GLU A 14 -7.35 -55.35 -5.28
C GLU A 14 -8.61 -55.09 -4.47
N VAL A 15 -9.76 -55.05 -5.15
CA VAL A 15 -11.03 -55.20 -4.47
C VAL A 15 -11.04 -56.62 -3.90
N THR A 16 -10.65 -56.76 -2.64
CA THR A 16 -11.00 -57.93 -1.86
C THR A 16 -12.50 -58.00 -1.93
N ASN A 17 -13.05 -59.08 -2.47
CA ASN A 17 -14.48 -59.22 -2.61
C ASN A 17 -14.96 -60.14 -1.48
N PRO A 18 -15.03 -59.67 -0.21
CA PRO A 18 -15.74 -60.43 0.81
C PRO A 18 -17.22 -60.58 0.43
N LEU A 19 -17.72 -59.82 -0.56
CA LEU A 19 -19.08 -59.88 -1.09
C LEU A 19 -19.28 -60.91 -2.23
N ASN A 20 -18.24 -61.64 -2.66
CA ASN A 20 -18.34 -62.82 -3.54
C ASN A 20 -18.07 -64.14 -2.81
N ASP A 21 -17.72 -64.10 -1.53
CA ASP A 21 -17.70 -65.30 -0.71
C ASP A 21 -19.15 -65.72 -0.48
N ASN A 22 -19.51 -66.96 -0.89
CA ASN A 22 -20.87 -67.50 -0.76
C ASN A 22 -21.39 -67.46 0.70
N SER A 23 -20.50 -67.26 1.67
CA SER A 23 -20.81 -67.07 3.09
C SER A 23 -21.39 -65.69 3.45
N ILE A 24 -21.24 -64.66 2.60
CA ILE A 24 -21.68 -63.26 2.85
C ILE A 24 -22.84 -62.82 1.94
N GLU A 25 -23.29 -63.69 1.03
CA GLU A 25 -24.47 -63.46 0.17
C GLU A 25 -25.74 -63.13 0.98
N PHE A 26 -25.85 -63.72 2.18
CA PHE A 26 -26.89 -63.39 3.15
C PHE A 26 -26.85 -61.93 3.62
N LEU A 27 -25.67 -61.39 3.96
CA LEU A 27 -25.54 -59.98 4.40
C LEU A 27 -25.85 -58.99 3.28
N ARG A 28 -25.48 -59.32 2.03
CA ARG A 28 -25.74 -58.49 0.85
C ARG A 28 -27.24 -58.26 0.59
N ASN A 29 -28.07 -59.25 0.91
CA ASN A 29 -29.52 -59.17 0.72
C ASN A 29 -30.29 -58.72 1.96
N SER A 30 -29.68 -58.77 3.16
CA SER A 30 -30.41 -58.64 4.43
C SER A 30 -30.13 -57.35 5.21
N VAL A 31 -29.02 -56.65 4.95
CA VAL A 31 -28.69 -55.43 5.69
C VAL A 31 -29.44 -54.23 5.10
N VAL A 32 -30.36 -53.68 5.89
CA VAL A 32 -31.09 -52.44 5.60
C VAL A 32 -30.63 -51.41 6.63
N LEU A 33 -30.13 -50.27 6.16
CA LEU A 33 -29.81 -49.15 7.03
C LEU A 33 -31.11 -48.66 7.69
N PRO A 34 -31.17 -48.55 9.02
CA PRO A 34 -32.39 -48.17 9.71
C PRO A 34 -32.70 -46.67 9.52
N PRO A 35 -33.93 -46.21 9.81
CA PRO A 35 -34.37 -44.83 9.62
C PRO A 35 -33.44 -43.77 10.21
N GLU A 36 -32.79 -44.06 11.33
CA GLU A 36 -31.99 -43.12 12.12
C GLU A 36 -30.57 -42.90 11.59
N ILE A 37 -30.08 -43.73 10.66
CA ILE A 37 -28.72 -43.63 10.12
C ILE A 37 -28.74 -42.88 8.79
N ASP A 38 -28.50 -41.57 8.84
CA ASP A 38 -28.43 -40.73 7.63
C ASP A 38 -27.02 -40.61 7.05
N THR A 39 -25.98 -41.00 7.78
CA THR A 39 -24.59 -40.86 7.31
C THR A 39 -23.78 -42.12 7.59
N VAL A 40 -22.93 -42.50 6.64
CA VAL A 40 -21.98 -43.61 6.77
C VAL A 40 -20.57 -43.07 6.55
N ASN A 41 -19.67 -43.36 7.49
CA ASN A 41 -18.26 -43.01 7.39
C ASN A 41 -17.49 -44.14 6.68
N LEU A 42 -16.70 -43.77 5.68
CA LEU A 42 -15.80 -44.67 4.97
C LEU A 42 -14.37 -44.14 5.09
N THR A 43 -13.43 -45.03 5.41
CA THR A 43 -12.00 -44.69 5.47
C THR A 43 -11.30 -45.22 4.23
N TRP A 44 -10.39 -44.43 3.66
CA TRP A 44 -9.58 -44.83 2.50
C TRP A 44 -8.17 -44.24 2.55
N GLU A 45 -7.25 -44.89 1.85
CA GLU A 45 -5.88 -44.44 1.64
C GLU A 45 -5.26 -45.13 0.42
N ALA A 46 -4.26 -44.49 -0.17
CA ALA A 46 -3.49 -44.97 -1.32
C ALA A 46 -2.09 -45.50 -0.94
N GLY A 47 -1.65 -45.29 0.29
CA GLY A 47 -0.26 -45.53 0.70
C GLY A 47 0.69 -44.61 -0.07
N ASP A 48 1.77 -45.20 -0.62
CA ASP A 48 2.80 -44.46 -1.34
C ASP A 48 2.48 -44.25 -2.84
N GLU A 49 1.55 -45.03 -3.39
CA GLU A 49 1.17 -45.02 -4.80
C GLU A 49 0.14 -43.93 -5.11
N LEU A 50 0.03 -43.54 -6.39
CA LEU A 50 -0.95 -42.56 -6.85
C LEU A 50 -2.18 -43.27 -7.45
N TYR A 51 -3.34 -43.03 -6.85
CA TYR A 51 -4.63 -43.49 -7.38
C TYR A 51 -5.59 -42.31 -7.57
N THR A 52 -6.31 -42.31 -8.68
CA THR A 52 -7.43 -41.38 -8.91
C THR A 52 -8.76 -42.11 -8.81
N TYR A 53 -9.81 -41.40 -8.43
CA TYR A 53 -11.14 -41.97 -8.27
C TYR A 53 -12.20 -41.09 -8.93
N TRP A 54 -13.33 -41.70 -9.24
CA TRP A 54 -14.55 -41.01 -9.61
C TRP A 54 -15.76 -41.90 -9.31
N PHE A 55 -16.85 -41.26 -8.93
CA PHE A 55 -18.15 -41.88 -8.74
C PHE A 55 -18.99 -41.70 -10.00
N ASP A 56 -19.77 -42.73 -10.34
CA ASP A 56 -20.87 -42.56 -11.30
C ASP A 56 -21.93 -41.59 -10.74
N GLU A 57 -22.94 -41.28 -11.56
CA GLU A 57 -24.05 -40.43 -11.14
C GLU A 57 -24.80 -41.04 -9.94
N LEU A 58 -24.62 -40.39 -8.79
CA LEU A 58 -25.20 -40.78 -7.50
C LEU A 58 -26.71 -40.55 -7.50
N LYS A 59 -27.48 -41.58 -7.82
CA LYS A 59 -28.94 -41.51 -7.92
C LYS A 59 -29.65 -42.52 -7.03
N SER A 60 -30.64 -42.05 -6.28
CA SER A 60 -31.62 -42.92 -5.64
C SER A 60 -32.54 -43.54 -6.68
N LYS A 61 -32.85 -44.83 -6.54
CA LYS A 61 -33.85 -45.51 -7.38
C LYS A 61 -35.28 -45.17 -6.96
N ASN A 62 -35.49 -44.81 -5.70
CA ASN A 62 -36.79 -44.52 -5.11
C ASN A 62 -36.82 -43.04 -4.67
N LYS A 63 -36.89 -42.12 -5.64
CA LYS A 63 -36.78 -40.66 -5.38
C LYS A 63 -37.87 -40.08 -4.49
N THR A 64 -39.01 -40.77 -4.35
CA THR A 64 -40.12 -40.38 -3.47
C THR A 64 -39.89 -40.78 -2.01
N ILE A 65 -38.97 -41.72 -1.74
CA ILE A 65 -38.67 -42.24 -0.40
C ILE A 65 -37.30 -41.73 0.08
N LEU A 66 -36.34 -41.59 -0.85
CA LEU A 66 -34.94 -41.26 -0.55
C LEU A 66 -34.39 -40.27 -1.57
N TYR A 67 -33.77 -39.20 -1.10
CA TYR A 67 -33.04 -38.26 -1.95
C TYR A 67 -31.79 -38.93 -2.55
N ASN A 68 -31.19 -38.28 -3.54
CA ASN A 68 -29.88 -38.69 -4.03
C ASN A 68 -28.84 -38.55 -2.91
N PRO A 69 -27.89 -39.50 -2.78
CA PRO A 69 -26.91 -39.45 -1.70
C PRO A 69 -25.87 -38.36 -1.98
N LEU A 70 -25.27 -37.86 -0.90
CA LEU A 70 -24.29 -36.78 -0.96
C LEU A 70 -22.95 -37.27 -0.39
N LEU A 71 -21.85 -36.86 -1.01
CA LEU A 71 -20.50 -37.17 -0.55
C LEU A 71 -19.90 -35.96 0.17
N SER A 72 -19.15 -36.21 1.24
CA SER A 72 -18.32 -35.17 1.90
C SER A 72 -16.99 -34.94 1.17
N ILE A 73 -16.86 -35.40 -0.06
CA ILE A 73 -15.70 -35.25 -0.94
C ILE A 73 -16.21 -34.97 -2.36
N PRO A 74 -15.39 -34.38 -3.24
CA PRO A 74 -15.73 -34.26 -4.65
C PRO A 74 -16.08 -35.61 -5.29
N ALA A 75 -16.91 -35.60 -6.33
CA ALA A 75 -17.29 -36.83 -7.05
C ALA A 75 -16.12 -37.47 -7.82
N SER A 76 -15.00 -36.76 -7.99
CA SER A 76 -13.76 -37.29 -8.56
C SER A 76 -12.53 -36.59 -7.97
N GLY A 77 -11.39 -37.26 -7.95
CA GLY A 77 -10.16 -36.69 -7.42
C GLY A 77 -9.04 -37.71 -7.22
N ILE A 78 -8.15 -37.42 -6.29
CA ILE A 78 -6.99 -38.25 -5.93
C ILE A 78 -7.24 -38.88 -4.55
N ILE A 79 -6.97 -40.18 -4.41
CA ILE A 79 -7.05 -40.89 -3.13
C ILE A 79 -5.89 -40.42 -2.23
N PRO A 80 -6.15 -40.06 -0.97
CA PRO A 80 -5.12 -39.53 -0.07
C PRO A 80 -4.07 -40.60 0.29
N LYS A 81 -2.81 -40.17 0.46
CA LYS A 81 -1.71 -41.07 0.85
C LYS A 81 -1.90 -41.73 2.22
N GLY A 82 -2.42 -40.99 3.18
CA GLY A 82 -2.75 -41.48 4.51
C GLY A 82 -4.26 -41.65 4.73
N PRO A 83 -4.66 -42.28 5.84
CA PRO A 83 -6.05 -42.65 6.09
C PRO A 83 -6.89 -41.39 6.27
N LYS A 84 -7.90 -41.22 5.42
CA LYS A 84 -8.92 -40.18 5.58
C LYS A 84 -10.30 -40.78 5.61
N ILE A 85 -11.18 -40.13 6.37
CA ILE A 85 -12.60 -40.46 6.40
C ILE A 85 -13.32 -39.55 5.41
N PHE A 86 -14.21 -40.11 4.62
CA PHE A 86 -15.26 -39.37 3.92
C PHE A 86 -16.63 -39.95 4.31
N GLN A 87 -17.65 -39.10 4.27
CA GLN A 87 -19.01 -39.45 4.66
C GLN A 87 -19.90 -39.58 3.42
N VAL A 88 -20.76 -40.58 3.44
CA VAL A 88 -21.86 -40.74 2.49
C VAL A 88 -23.16 -40.47 3.22
N SER A 89 -23.82 -39.36 2.88
CA SER A 89 -25.15 -39.01 3.40
C SER A 89 -26.23 -39.66 2.54
N ILE A 90 -27.21 -40.30 3.19
CA ILE A 90 -28.27 -41.12 2.58
C ILE A 90 -29.64 -40.67 3.16
N PRO A 91 -30.11 -39.44 2.84
CA PRO A 91 -31.24 -38.85 3.54
C PRO A 91 -32.59 -39.30 2.98
N CYS A 92 -33.51 -39.67 3.88
CA CYS A 92 -34.91 -39.95 3.57
C CYS A 92 -35.68 -38.67 3.21
N THR A 93 -36.66 -38.76 2.32
CA THR A 93 -37.52 -37.62 1.95
C THR A 93 -38.58 -37.32 2.99
N GLY A 94 -39.00 -38.34 3.76
CA GLY A 94 -40.04 -38.21 4.76
C GLY A 94 -41.48 -38.25 4.25
N THR A 95 -41.66 -38.27 2.92
CA THR A 95 -42.98 -38.20 2.29
C THR A 95 -43.67 -39.55 2.20
N GLU A 96 -42.89 -40.62 2.12
CA GLU A 96 -43.35 -42.01 2.00
C GLU A 96 -42.50 -42.91 2.89
N GLU A 97 -43.12 -43.94 3.45
CA GLU A 97 -42.43 -45.00 4.17
C GLU A 97 -42.03 -46.10 3.19
N GLY A 98 -40.92 -46.78 3.49
CA GLY A 98 -40.50 -47.94 2.74
C GLY A 98 -38.99 -48.13 2.70
N ILE A 99 -38.57 -49.07 1.87
CA ILE A 99 -37.16 -49.37 1.65
C ILE A 99 -36.74 -48.78 0.31
N ALA A 100 -35.82 -47.82 0.36
CA ALA A 100 -35.21 -47.23 -0.83
C ALA A 100 -33.90 -47.95 -1.20
N HIS A 101 -33.67 -48.07 -2.51
CA HIS A 101 -32.47 -48.67 -3.05
C HIS A 101 -31.51 -47.61 -3.60
N LEU A 102 -30.27 -47.66 -3.14
CA LEU A 102 -29.16 -46.87 -3.64
C LEU A 102 -28.11 -47.76 -4.29
N VAL A 103 -27.57 -47.32 -5.42
CA VAL A 103 -26.41 -47.95 -6.06
C VAL A 103 -25.35 -46.89 -6.25
N LEU A 104 -24.17 -47.15 -5.68
CA LEU A 104 -22.99 -46.31 -5.85
C LEU A 104 -21.95 -47.14 -6.60
N ASN A 105 -21.43 -46.60 -7.71
CA ASN A 105 -20.32 -47.20 -8.43
C ASN A 105 -19.11 -46.29 -8.22
N LEU A 106 -18.05 -46.84 -7.64
CA LEU A 106 -16.77 -46.17 -7.45
C LEU A 106 -15.77 -46.78 -8.40
N HIS A 107 -15.18 -45.97 -9.25
CA HIS A 107 -14.08 -46.41 -10.08
C HIS A 107 -12.76 -45.84 -9.56
N ILE A 108 -11.68 -46.60 -9.72
CA ILE A 108 -10.34 -46.22 -9.26
C ILE A 108 -9.35 -46.53 -10.38
N MET A 109 -8.54 -45.55 -10.77
CA MET A 109 -7.43 -45.74 -11.71
C MET A 109 -6.10 -45.69 -10.98
N ASP A 110 -5.15 -46.49 -11.45
CA ASP A 110 -3.74 -46.37 -11.08
C ASP A 110 -3.06 -45.16 -11.76
N GLN A 111 -1.78 -44.96 -11.45
CA GLN A 111 -0.93 -43.91 -12.03
C GLN A 111 -0.76 -44.00 -13.56
N HIS A 112 -1.06 -45.15 -14.17
CA HIS A 112 -1.03 -45.38 -15.62
C HIS A 112 -2.41 -45.28 -16.26
N ASN A 113 -3.42 -44.74 -15.55
CA ASN A 113 -4.81 -44.68 -15.96
C ASN A 113 -5.45 -46.04 -16.26
N LYS A 114 -4.94 -47.12 -15.66
CA LYS A 114 -5.54 -48.45 -15.74
C LYS A 114 -6.49 -48.66 -14.58
N PRO A 115 -7.68 -49.25 -14.82
CA PRO A 115 -8.63 -49.52 -13.75
C PRO A 115 -8.04 -50.53 -12.78
N VAL A 116 -8.14 -50.21 -11.49
CA VAL A 116 -7.76 -51.14 -10.41
C VAL A 116 -8.66 -52.37 -10.49
N LYS A 117 -8.07 -53.56 -10.32
CA LYS A 117 -8.77 -54.83 -10.49
C LYS A 117 -9.98 -54.91 -9.54
N GLY A 118 -11.15 -55.17 -10.11
CA GLY A 118 -12.43 -55.21 -9.40
C GLY A 118 -13.21 -53.89 -9.39
N THR A 119 -12.70 -52.83 -10.03
CA THR A 119 -13.46 -51.60 -10.28
C THR A 119 -14.22 -51.64 -11.62
N PRO A 120 -15.40 -50.99 -11.75
CA PRO A 120 -16.11 -50.23 -10.73
C PRO A 120 -16.58 -51.08 -9.55
N PHE A 121 -16.25 -50.62 -8.35
CA PHE A 121 -16.76 -51.17 -7.12
C PHE A 121 -18.23 -50.75 -6.97
N LYS A 122 -19.13 -51.73 -7.01
CA LYS A 122 -20.58 -51.52 -6.99
C LYS A 122 -21.16 -51.79 -5.61
N LEU A 123 -21.43 -50.72 -4.86
CA LEU A 123 -22.09 -50.77 -3.57
C LEU A 123 -23.62 -50.66 -3.75
N ARG A 124 -24.36 -51.69 -3.30
CA ARG A 124 -25.83 -51.69 -3.27
C ARG A 124 -26.28 -51.52 -1.84
N ILE A 125 -26.96 -50.42 -1.53
CA ILE A 125 -27.42 -50.09 -0.19
C ILE A 125 -28.95 -50.09 -0.18
N LYS A 126 -29.54 -50.67 0.88
CA LYS A 126 -30.96 -50.58 1.18
C LYS A 126 -31.12 -49.67 2.40
N LYS A 127 -32.01 -48.69 2.34
CA LYS A 127 -32.30 -47.75 3.43
C LYS A 127 -33.77 -47.80 3.76
N GLN A 128 -34.10 -48.06 5.02
CA GLN A 128 -35.46 -47.90 5.53
C GLN A 128 -35.70 -46.41 5.81
N CYS A 129 -36.84 -45.92 5.33
CA CYS A 129 -37.34 -44.58 5.57
C CYS A 129 -38.75 -44.68 6.12
N ASN A 130 -39.07 -43.81 7.07
CA ASN A 130 -40.40 -43.72 7.64
C ASN A 130 -41.13 -42.52 7.04
N LYS A 131 -42.45 -42.64 6.88
CA LYS A 131 -43.34 -41.54 6.54
C LYS A 131 -43.57 -40.74 7.81
N PHE A 132 -43.47 -39.43 7.74
CA PHE A 132 -43.85 -38.59 8.86
C PHE A 132 -45.41 -38.52 8.92
N GLU A 133 -46.06 -38.41 10.09
CA GLU A 133 -47.53 -38.28 10.22
C GLU A 133 -47.93 -36.92 10.81
N THR A 134 -49.04 -36.34 10.32
CA THR A 134 -49.40 -34.91 10.46
C THR A 134 -50.53 -34.66 11.47
N THR A 135 -50.26 -33.96 12.57
CA THR A 135 -51.28 -33.27 13.40
C THR A 135 -50.64 -32.07 14.13
N ASN A 136 -50.71 -30.85 13.57
CA ASN A 136 -50.26 -29.57 14.16
C ASN A 136 -49.01 -29.66 15.08
N LEU A 137 -47.82 -29.77 14.49
CA LEU A 137 -46.88 -30.76 15.03
C LEU A 137 -45.51 -30.21 15.52
N CYS A 138 -45.09 -28.96 15.20
CA CYS A 138 -43.83 -28.42 15.74
C CYS A 138 -44.03 -27.83 17.15
N LYS A 139 -43.59 -28.56 18.19
CA LYS A 139 -43.60 -28.07 19.58
C LYS A 139 -42.77 -26.79 19.79
N GLN A 140 -41.74 -26.57 18.98
CA GLN A 140 -40.90 -25.38 19.00
C GLN A 140 -40.75 -24.80 17.59
N PRO A 141 -40.58 -23.47 17.46
CA PRO A 141 -40.43 -22.83 16.16
C PRO A 141 -39.10 -23.21 15.51
N CYS A 142 -39.18 -23.56 14.22
CA CYS A 142 -38.03 -23.82 13.37
C CYS A 142 -37.12 -22.60 13.27
N LYS A 143 -35.83 -22.77 13.54
CA LYS A 143 -34.81 -21.72 13.46
C LYS A 143 -34.32 -21.56 12.02
N ASN A 144 -33.56 -20.49 11.77
CA ASN A 144 -32.84 -20.25 10.51
C ASN A 144 -33.73 -20.33 9.25
N ASN A 145 -34.95 -19.77 9.31
CA ASN A 145 -35.95 -19.84 8.22
C ASN A 145 -36.42 -21.26 7.85
N GLY A 146 -36.25 -22.23 8.75
CA GLY A 146 -36.88 -23.54 8.63
C GLY A 146 -38.40 -23.42 8.55
N ARG A 147 -39.00 -24.22 7.67
CA ARG A 147 -40.46 -24.27 7.52
C ARG A 147 -40.98 -25.43 8.36
N CYS A 148 -41.93 -25.15 9.26
CA CYS A 148 -42.63 -26.23 9.94
C CYS A 148 -43.53 -26.93 8.92
N ASN A 149 -43.28 -28.22 8.70
CA ASN A 149 -44.11 -29.00 7.80
C ASN A 149 -45.37 -29.49 8.51
N GLN A 150 -46.24 -30.11 7.71
CA GLN A 150 -47.48 -30.71 8.19
C GLN A 150 -47.24 -31.81 9.25
N PHE A 151 -46.04 -32.39 9.27
CA PHE A 151 -45.55 -33.39 10.21
C PHE A 151 -44.68 -32.80 11.32
N GLY A 152 -44.78 -31.50 11.58
CA GLY A 152 -44.24 -30.89 12.82
C GLY A 152 -42.75 -30.99 13.01
N GLU A 153 -42.09 -31.29 11.92
CA GLU A 153 -40.66 -31.28 11.79
C GLU A 153 -40.29 -30.02 11.03
N CYS A 154 -39.09 -29.54 11.33
CA CYS A 154 -38.57 -28.38 10.67
C CYS A 154 -37.87 -28.80 9.37
N GLU A 155 -38.45 -28.39 8.24
CA GLU A 155 -37.78 -28.43 6.95
C GLU A 155 -36.67 -27.39 6.95
N CYS A 156 -35.45 -27.86 7.17
CA CYS A 156 -34.29 -26.98 7.25
C CYS A 156 -33.86 -26.53 5.86
N PRO A 157 -33.59 -25.23 5.66
CA PRO A 157 -32.97 -24.76 4.44
C PRO A 157 -31.55 -25.34 4.31
N GLN A 158 -31.04 -25.33 3.09
CA GLN A 158 -29.71 -25.83 2.78
C GLN A 158 -28.65 -25.23 3.74
N GLY A 159 -27.85 -26.11 4.35
CA GLY A 159 -26.79 -25.72 5.28
C GLY A 159 -27.18 -25.74 6.75
N PHE A 160 -28.41 -26.15 7.10
CA PHE A 160 -28.87 -26.32 8.49
C PHE A 160 -29.44 -27.71 8.72
N HIS A 161 -29.32 -28.21 9.96
CA HIS A 161 -29.87 -29.48 10.39
C HIS A 161 -30.21 -29.45 11.88
N GLY A 162 -30.65 -30.59 12.43
CA GLY A 162 -31.16 -30.69 13.80
C GLY A 162 -32.68 -30.61 13.85
N LEU A 163 -33.25 -30.94 15.01
CA LEU A 163 -34.69 -31.12 15.19
C LEU A 163 -35.48 -29.83 14.91
N PHE A 164 -34.85 -28.68 15.14
CA PHE A 164 -35.42 -27.35 14.98
C PHE A 164 -34.57 -26.48 14.05
N CYS A 165 -33.74 -27.06 13.18
CA CYS A 165 -32.79 -26.35 12.31
C CYS A 165 -31.81 -25.47 13.09
N GLU A 166 -31.51 -25.85 14.33
CA GLU A 166 -30.67 -25.09 15.26
C GLU A 166 -29.17 -25.29 15.04
N LYS A 167 -28.79 -26.33 14.29
CA LYS A 167 -27.40 -26.66 14.02
C LYS A 167 -27.04 -26.26 12.59
N ASP A 168 -25.95 -25.54 12.43
CA ASP A 168 -25.32 -25.36 11.13
C ASP A 168 -24.75 -26.71 10.67
N MET A 169 -24.97 -27.08 9.40
CA MET A 169 -24.26 -28.25 8.82
C MET A 169 -22.75 -28.00 8.84
N CYS A 170 -22.31 -26.78 8.56
CA CYS A 170 -20.90 -26.41 8.54
C CYS A 170 -20.51 -25.72 9.84
N SER A 171 -19.56 -26.31 10.58
CA SER A 171 -18.97 -25.68 11.76
C SER A 171 -17.43 -25.60 11.61
N PRO A 172 -16.87 -24.43 11.25
CA PRO A 172 -17.48 -23.10 11.19
C PRO A 172 -18.39 -22.86 9.97
N LYS A 173 -19.31 -21.90 10.10
CA LYS A 173 -20.20 -21.44 9.03
C LYS A 173 -19.40 -20.91 7.84
N CYS A 174 -19.87 -21.19 6.62
CA CYS A 174 -19.27 -20.67 5.40
C CYS A 174 -19.42 -19.14 5.31
N GLU A 175 -18.31 -18.45 5.12
CA GLU A 175 -18.18 -17.01 4.90
C GLU A 175 -18.14 -16.69 3.40
N ASN A 176 -18.15 -15.39 3.06
CA ASN A 176 -17.96 -14.89 1.69
C ASN A 176 -18.86 -15.54 0.63
N ASN A 177 -20.12 -15.79 1.01
CA ASN A 177 -21.14 -16.41 0.15
C ASN A 177 -20.79 -17.84 -0.31
N GLY A 178 -19.93 -18.53 0.46
CA GLY A 178 -19.67 -19.95 0.29
C GLY A 178 -20.91 -20.80 0.61
N THR A 179 -21.10 -21.89 -0.13
CA THR A 179 -22.23 -22.80 0.04
C THR A 179 -21.80 -23.99 0.89
N CYS A 180 -22.51 -24.27 1.98
CA CYS A 180 -22.28 -25.49 2.75
C CYS A 180 -22.76 -26.70 1.93
N ILE A 181 -21.84 -27.62 1.61
CA ILE A 181 -22.13 -28.80 0.76
C ILE A 181 -22.08 -30.12 1.54
N SER A 182 -21.34 -30.17 2.64
CA SER A 182 -21.35 -31.30 3.59
C SER A 182 -20.95 -30.80 4.98
N PRO A 183 -21.07 -31.62 6.03
CA PRO A 183 -20.56 -31.26 7.34
C PRO A 183 -19.11 -30.79 7.25
N ASP A 184 -18.82 -29.64 7.87
CA ASP A 184 -17.51 -28.98 7.88
C ASP A 184 -16.88 -28.65 6.52
N MET A 185 -17.65 -28.71 5.42
CA MET A 185 -17.15 -28.43 4.07
C MET A 185 -17.95 -27.33 3.38
N CYS A 186 -17.24 -26.23 3.12
CA CYS A 186 -17.74 -25.11 2.36
C CYS A 186 -17.23 -25.17 0.91
N LEU A 187 -18.15 -25.08 -0.04
CA LEU A 187 -17.84 -24.76 -1.42
C LEU A 187 -17.64 -23.24 -1.53
N CYS A 188 -16.40 -22.83 -1.76
CA CYS A 188 -16.07 -21.41 -1.84
C CYS A 188 -16.36 -20.82 -3.22
N GLN A 189 -16.80 -19.57 -3.22
CA GLN A 189 -16.93 -18.77 -4.44
C GLN A 189 -15.55 -18.53 -5.07
N GLU A 190 -15.55 -18.19 -6.35
CA GLU A 190 -14.33 -17.93 -7.11
C GLU A 190 -13.45 -16.88 -6.39
N GLY A 191 -12.18 -17.21 -6.19
CA GLY A 191 -11.22 -16.36 -5.51
C GLY A 191 -11.28 -16.39 -3.97
N PHE A 192 -12.11 -17.24 -3.35
CA PHE A 192 -12.07 -17.51 -1.91
C PHE A 192 -11.66 -18.96 -1.60
N TYR A 193 -11.07 -19.19 -0.42
CA TYR A 193 -10.60 -20.49 0.05
C TYR A 193 -10.51 -20.53 1.58
N GLY A 194 -10.22 -21.71 2.15
CA GLY A 194 -10.18 -21.95 3.61
C GLY A 194 -11.30 -22.90 4.06
N LYS A 195 -11.32 -23.27 5.35
CA LYS A 195 -12.32 -24.23 5.87
C LYS A 195 -13.73 -23.62 5.82
N SER A 196 -13.84 -22.32 6.09
CA SER A 196 -15.07 -21.54 6.01
C SER A 196 -15.06 -20.54 4.86
N CYS A 197 -14.19 -20.68 3.85
CA CYS A 197 -14.03 -19.68 2.79
C CYS A 197 -13.61 -18.29 3.31
N GLU A 198 -12.91 -18.25 4.44
CA GLU A 198 -12.52 -17.04 5.18
C GLU A 198 -11.31 -16.31 4.56
N LYS A 199 -10.64 -16.93 3.58
CA LYS A 199 -9.46 -16.38 2.92
C LYS A 199 -9.80 -16.00 1.49
N ALA A 200 -9.33 -14.82 1.08
CA ALA A 200 -9.44 -14.36 -0.29
C ALA A 200 -8.08 -14.50 -1.01
N LEU A 201 -8.14 -14.78 -2.31
CA LEU A 201 -6.99 -14.81 -3.21
C LEU A 201 -6.97 -13.51 -4.03
N CYS A 202 -5.94 -12.70 -3.82
CA CYS A 202 -5.73 -11.49 -4.61
C CYS A 202 -4.80 -11.80 -5.80
N PRO A 203 -5.10 -11.32 -7.02
CA PRO A 203 -4.24 -11.52 -8.20
C PRO A 203 -2.81 -10.98 -7.99
N ARG A 204 -2.67 -9.92 -7.19
CA ARG A 204 -1.39 -9.46 -6.65
C ARG A 204 -1.36 -9.69 -5.14
N PRO A 205 -0.28 -10.26 -4.58
CA PRO A 205 -0.18 -10.45 -3.15
C PRO A 205 -0.09 -9.10 -2.43
N CYS A 206 -0.79 -8.99 -1.29
CA CYS A 206 -0.68 -7.84 -0.41
C CYS A 206 0.72 -7.82 0.23
N GLN A 207 1.40 -6.66 0.20
CA GLN A 207 2.74 -6.47 0.74
C GLN A 207 2.67 -5.98 2.19
N ASN A 208 3.84 -5.91 2.86
CA ASN A 208 4.01 -5.29 4.19
C ASN A 208 3.04 -5.82 5.28
N GLY A 209 2.68 -7.11 5.19
CA GLY A 209 1.78 -7.76 6.15
C GLY A 209 0.29 -7.48 5.92
N GLY A 210 -0.09 -6.88 4.78
CA GLY A 210 -1.48 -6.71 4.40
C GLY A 210 -2.20 -8.05 4.17
N ARG A 211 -3.51 -8.08 4.42
CA ARG A 211 -4.37 -9.26 4.20
C ARG A 211 -5.30 -9.03 3.01
N CYS A 212 -5.38 -10.01 2.12
CA CYS A 212 -6.39 -9.99 1.06
C CYS A 212 -7.78 -10.22 1.67
N VAL A 213 -8.71 -9.28 1.43
CA VAL A 213 -10.07 -9.34 1.96
C VAL A 213 -11.12 -9.61 0.88
N GLN A 214 -10.79 -9.35 -0.40
CA GLN A 214 -11.71 -9.64 -1.50
C GLN A 214 -10.93 -9.97 -2.79
N PRO A 215 -11.29 -11.06 -3.49
CA PRO A 215 -10.80 -11.33 -4.83
C PRO A 215 -11.29 -10.25 -5.79
N GLY A 216 -10.38 -9.72 -6.61
CA GLY A 216 -10.57 -8.43 -7.26
C GLY A 216 -11.56 -8.44 -8.41
N VAL A 217 -12.55 -7.54 -8.35
CA VAL A 217 -13.41 -7.20 -9.51
C VAL A 217 -12.64 -6.39 -10.58
N SER A 218 -11.50 -5.77 -10.21
CA SER A 218 -10.73 -4.84 -11.08
C SER A 218 -9.22 -5.12 -11.12
N ARG A 219 -8.83 -6.36 -11.47
CA ARG A 219 -7.42 -6.81 -11.70
C ARG A 219 -6.45 -6.78 -10.51
N THR A 220 -6.75 -6.14 -9.37
CA THR A 220 -5.80 -6.01 -8.24
C THR A 220 -6.22 -6.63 -6.91
N GLY A 221 -7.47 -7.09 -6.72
CA GLY A 221 -7.92 -7.54 -5.39
C GLY A 221 -8.06 -6.37 -4.42
N ILE A 222 -8.67 -6.59 -3.26
CA ILE A 222 -8.69 -5.58 -2.18
C ILE A 222 -7.84 -6.09 -1.03
N CYS A 223 -6.79 -5.32 -0.71
CA CYS A 223 -5.91 -5.57 0.42
C CYS A 223 -6.28 -4.66 1.60
N TRP A 224 -6.43 -5.25 2.77
CA TRP A 224 -6.43 -4.52 4.03
C TRP A 224 -4.99 -4.32 4.49
N CYS A 225 -4.57 -3.06 4.57
CA CYS A 225 -3.23 -2.68 4.98
C CYS A 225 -3.10 -2.55 6.50
N THR A 226 -1.94 -2.96 7.01
CA THR A 226 -1.51 -2.74 8.39
C THR A 226 -1.26 -1.24 8.63
N SER A 227 -1.29 -0.82 9.90
CA SER A 227 -1.16 0.60 10.28
C SER A 227 0.14 1.20 9.75
N GLY A 228 0.01 2.30 9.00
CA GLY A 228 1.14 2.99 8.37
C GLY A 228 1.53 2.47 6.98
N PHE A 229 0.72 1.61 6.36
CA PHE A 229 0.85 1.23 4.94
C PHE A 229 -0.43 1.52 4.15
N PHE A 230 -0.29 1.80 2.85
CA PHE A 230 -1.41 2.15 1.97
C PHE A 230 -1.13 1.81 0.49
N GLY A 231 -2.15 1.99 -0.35
CA GLY A 231 -2.16 1.60 -1.77
C GLY A 231 -2.84 0.24 -1.98
N ASP A 232 -3.17 -0.06 -3.24
CA ASP A 232 -3.98 -1.24 -3.62
C ASP A 232 -3.39 -2.58 -3.16
N ALA A 233 -2.06 -2.68 -3.04
CA ALA A 233 -1.34 -3.85 -2.56
C ALA A 233 -0.54 -3.55 -1.27
N CYS A 234 -0.88 -2.49 -0.54
CA CYS A 234 -0.16 -2.03 0.66
C CYS A 234 1.33 -1.75 0.43
N GLN A 235 1.68 -1.32 -0.78
CA GLN A 235 3.05 -1.13 -1.23
C GLN A 235 3.71 0.16 -0.73
N PHE A 236 2.91 1.14 -0.30
CA PHE A 236 3.41 2.43 0.16
C PHE A 236 3.37 2.50 1.68
N SER A 237 4.42 3.07 2.28
CA SER A 237 4.48 3.33 3.72
C SER A 237 4.22 4.80 4.02
N LEU A 238 3.57 5.07 5.15
CA LEU A 238 3.25 6.38 5.65
C LEU A 238 4.28 6.81 6.71
N CYS A 239 4.93 7.94 6.46
CA CYS A 239 5.76 8.63 7.44
C CYS A 239 5.06 9.96 7.80
N ASN A 240 4.62 10.11 9.04
CA ASN A 240 3.91 11.32 9.51
C ASN A 240 4.80 12.55 9.40
N LYS A 241 6.11 12.37 9.58
CA LYS A 241 7.14 13.37 9.28
C LYS A 241 7.94 12.86 8.08
N PRO A 242 8.10 13.67 7.02
CA PRO A 242 8.82 13.24 5.82
C PRO A 242 10.29 12.99 6.16
N CYS A 243 10.87 11.96 5.54
CA CYS A 243 12.30 11.70 5.60
C CYS A 243 13.06 12.87 4.94
N GLN A 244 14.08 13.38 5.63
CA GLN A 244 14.89 14.48 5.13
C GLN A 244 15.95 13.97 4.13
N HIS A 245 16.57 14.89 3.40
CA HIS A 245 17.70 14.62 2.49
C HIS A 245 17.45 13.47 1.50
N GLU A 246 16.25 13.39 0.93
CA GLU A 246 15.83 12.35 -0.02
C GLU A 246 15.81 10.92 0.56
N GLY A 247 15.67 10.78 1.88
CA GLY A 247 15.44 9.48 2.53
C GLY A 247 14.15 8.81 2.04
N LEU A 248 14.17 7.48 1.95
CA LEU A 248 13.00 6.69 1.55
C LEU A 248 12.21 6.27 2.79
N CYS A 249 10.92 6.58 2.83
CA CYS A 249 10.02 6.00 3.83
C CYS A 249 9.84 4.51 3.49
N VAL A 250 10.18 3.62 4.42
CA VAL A 250 10.11 2.15 4.23
C VAL A 250 9.22 1.46 5.27
N GLY A 251 8.62 2.22 6.18
CA GLY A 251 7.71 1.73 7.22
C GLY A 251 7.13 2.90 8.02
N THR A 252 6.35 2.60 9.05
CA THR A 252 5.66 3.61 9.87
C THR A 252 6.66 4.48 10.63
N ASN A 253 6.93 5.68 10.10
CA ASN A 253 7.99 6.59 10.57
C ASN A 253 9.41 6.01 10.54
N ILE A 254 9.68 5.05 9.63
CA ILE A 254 11.02 4.48 9.45
C ILE A 254 11.59 4.99 8.13
N CYS A 255 12.67 5.75 8.23
CA CYS A 255 13.38 6.29 7.08
C CYS A 255 14.63 5.48 6.77
N LYS A 256 14.74 5.00 5.53
CA LYS A 256 15.98 4.48 4.96
C LYS A 256 16.78 5.65 4.39
N CYS A 257 17.89 5.97 5.05
CA CYS A 257 18.72 7.10 4.69
C CYS A 257 19.60 6.83 3.48
N LYS A 258 19.81 7.88 2.69
CA LYS A 258 20.79 7.90 1.60
C LYS A 258 22.20 7.86 2.19
N GLU A 259 23.16 7.37 1.41
CA GLU A 259 24.56 7.28 1.83
C GLU A 259 25.09 8.63 2.34
N GLY A 260 25.75 8.61 3.50
CA GLY A 260 26.24 9.82 4.16
C GLY A 260 25.20 10.55 5.03
N TYR A 261 24.06 9.92 5.35
CA TYR A 261 23.08 10.45 6.31
C TYR A 261 22.63 9.37 7.31
N SER A 262 22.21 9.78 8.50
CA SER A 262 21.71 8.93 9.59
C SER A 262 20.69 9.66 10.46
N GLY A 263 20.17 8.96 11.47
CA GLY A 263 19.08 9.44 12.33
C GLY A 263 17.72 8.90 11.86
N ASP A 264 16.72 9.01 12.72
CA ASP A 264 15.39 8.43 12.49
C ASP A 264 14.68 9.06 11.28
N GLN A 265 15.05 10.30 10.92
CA GLN A 265 14.51 11.05 9.79
C GLN A 265 15.58 11.41 8.76
N CYS A 266 16.76 10.81 8.83
CA CYS A 266 17.91 11.15 7.99
C CYS A 266 18.36 12.61 8.14
N GLU A 267 18.17 13.18 9.33
CA GLU A 267 18.48 14.56 9.68
C GLU A 267 19.97 14.80 9.93
N THR A 268 20.73 13.74 10.27
CA THR A 268 22.14 13.84 10.64
C THR A 268 23.02 13.54 9.43
N GLY A 269 23.89 14.47 9.06
CA GLY A 269 24.93 14.21 8.05
C GLY A 269 26.06 13.37 8.64
N LEU A 270 26.54 12.40 7.87
CA LEU A 270 27.74 11.61 8.17
C LEU A 270 28.90 12.07 7.29
N CYS A 271 30.03 12.30 7.93
CA CYS A 271 31.28 12.64 7.28
C CYS A 271 32.24 11.47 7.52
N LEU A 272 32.68 10.80 6.44
CA LEU A 272 33.68 9.73 6.49
C LEU A 272 34.96 10.19 7.19
N LYS A 273 35.31 11.46 7.01
CA LYS A 273 36.41 12.11 7.70
C LYS A 273 35.84 13.22 8.57
N SER A 274 36.25 13.27 9.84
CA SER A 274 35.73 14.22 10.81
C SER A 274 36.02 15.67 10.41
N CYS A 275 35.07 16.56 10.64
CA CYS A 275 35.26 18.00 10.49
C CYS A 275 36.24 18.50 11.57
N MET A 276 37.38 19.02 11.14
CA MET A 276 38.44 19.52 12.01
C MET A 276 38.07 20.87 12.64
N ASN A 277 38.85 21.31 13.63
CA ASN A 277 38.72 22.61 14.29
C ASN A 277 37.31 22.90 14.84
N GLY A 278 36.59 21.82 15.22
CA GLY A 278 35.25 21.89 15.77
C GLY A 278 34.15 22.26 14.76
N GLY A 279 34.37 21.99 13.47
CA GLY A 279 33.33 22.07 12.45
C GLY A 279 32.21 21.03 12.68
N LEU A 280 31.02 21.32 12.17
CA LEU A 280 29.84 20.45 12.27
C LEU A 280 29.63 19.72 10.95
N CYS A 281 29.36 18.40 11.00
CA CYS A 281 28.96 17.67 9.81
C CYS A 281 27.48 17.93 9.55
N VAL A 282 27.17 18.62 8.45
CA VAL A 282 25.81 19.08 8.12
C VAL A 282 25.21 18.37 6.91
N GLY A 283 25.95 17.42 6.32
CA GLY A 283 25.49 16.57 5.23
C GLY A 283 26.55 15.56 4.84
N ALA A 284 26.27 14.74 3.83
CA ALA A 284 27.20 13.72 3.34
C ALA A 284 28.57 14.32 2.99
N ASN A 285 29.58 14.04 3.82
CA ASN A 285 30.94 14.60 3.71
C ASN A 285 31.01 16.13 3.61
N LYS A 286 30.04 16.85 4.20
CA LYS A 286 29.99 18.32 4.14
C LYS A 286 30.12 18.93 5.52
N CYS A 287 31.23 19.65 5.74
CA CYS A 287 31.49 20.34 6.98
C CYS A 287 31.02 21.81 6.94
N GLU A 288 30.33 22.24 7.99
CA GLU A 288 30.11 23.64 8.31
C GLU A 288 31.22 24.12 9.26
N CYS A 289 32.06 25.01 8.76
CA CYS A 289 33.25 25.46 9.48
C CYS A 289 32.95 26.61 10.44
N LYS A 290 33.56 26.53 11.63
CA LYS A 290 33.55 27.63 12.59
C LYS A 290 34.27 28.86 12.04
N THR A 291 33.86 30.03 12.53
CA THR A 291 34.42 31.32 12.11
C THR A 291 35.94 31.32 12.15
N GLY A 292 36.57 31.63 11.01
CA GLY A 292 38.02 31.67 10.89
C GLY A 292 38.65 30.39 10.33
N TYR A 293 37.85 29.37 10.02
CA TYR A 293 38.30 28.16 9.32
C TYR A 293 37.57 27.97 7.99
N ILE A 294 38.26 27.40 7.01
CA ILE A 294 37.77 27.05 5.66
C ILE A 294 38.38 25.70 5.23
N GLY A 295 38.05 25.23 4.04
CA GLY A 295 38.40 23.89 3.56
C GLY A 295 37.23 22.92 3.70
N ASP A 296 37.30 21.79 2.98
CA ASP A 296 36.21 20.80 2.95
C ASP A 296 36.03 20.09 4.30
N GLN A 297 37.08 20.10 5.13
CA GLN A 297 37.11 19.53 6.48
C GLN A 297 37.36 20.59 7.56
N CYS A 298 37.31 21.88 7.21
CA CYS A 298 37.64 22.99 8.11
C CYS A 298 39.09 22.98 8.61
N GLU A 299 40.00 22.42 7.82
CA GLU A 299 41.41 22.23 8.13
C GLU A 299 42.24 23.51 7.93
N GLU A 300 41.78 24.45 7.10
CA GLU A 300 42.51 25.67 6.76
C GLU A 300 42.06 26.87 7.61
N VAL A 301 42.99 27.76 7.96
CA VAL A 301 42.69 29.01 8.70
C VAL A 301 42.43 30.15 7.71
N PHE A 302 41.24 30.77 7.79
CA PHE A 302 40.87 31.93 6.99
C PHE A 302 41.52 33.22 7.52
N VAL A 303 42.63 33.62 6.91
CA VAL A 303 43.31 34.89 7.20
C VAL A 303 42.84 35.98 6.22
N ARG A 304 42.12 37.01 6.71
CA ARG A 304 41.73 38.15 5.86
C ARG A 304 42.97 38.94 5.38
N PRO A 305 43.17 39.17 4.07
CA PRO A 305 44.31 39.97 3.61
C PRO A 305 44.12 41.47 3.96
N ARG A 306 44.87 41.98 4.94
CA ARG A 306 44.85 43.41 5.36
C ARG A 306 45.25 44.40 4.25
N ARG A 307 45.87 43.94 3.14
CA ARG A 307 46.41 44.83 2.07
C ARG A 307 45.34 45.45 1.15
N LYS A 308 44.17 44.82 0.94
CA LYS A 308 43.15 45.34 0.00
C LYS A 308 42.31 46.50 0.57
N ILE A 309 42.07 46.52 1.89
CA ILE A 309 41.21 47.53 2.55
C ILE A 309 41.86 48.94 2.55
N LYS A 310 43.19 49.04 2.70
CA LYS A 310 43.90 50.34 2.67
C LYS A 310 43.83 51.00 1.28
N GLN A 311 44.01 50.24 0.19
CA GLN A 311 44.02 50.79 -1.17
C GLN A 311 42.64 51.29 -1.63
N GLU A 312 41.56 50.63 -1.20
CA GLU A 312 40.19 51.05 -1.54
C GLU A 312 39.76 52.29 -0.73
N SER A 313 40.12 52.36 0.55
CA SER A 313 39.92 53.54 1.41
C SER A 313 40.63 54.78 0.85
N GLU A 314 41.88 54.66 0.42
CA GLU A 314 42.62 55.77 -0.20
C GLU A 314 42.01 56.23 -1.53
N LYS A 315 41.53 55.32 -2.38
CA LYS A 315 40.85 55.66 -3.64
C LYS A 315 39.56 56.45 -3.39
N CYS A 316 38.75 56.05 -2.41
CA CYS A 316 37.53 56.77 -2.05
C CYS A 316 37.82 58.14 -1.41
N ASN A 317 38.86 58.24 -0.59
CA ASN A 317 39.31 59.52 -0.02
C ASN A 317 39.79 60.50 -1.11
N LYS A 318 40.59 60.05 -2.09
CA LYS A 318 40.99 60.86 -3.24
C LYS A 318 39.79 61.36 -4.05
N LEU A 319 38.80 60.51 -4.31
CA LEU A 319 37.57 60.90 -5.03
C LEU A 319 36.76 61.96 -4.27
N LYS A 320 36.66 61.83 -2.94
CA LYS A 320 35.95 62.77 -2.06
C LYS A 320 36.59 64.17 -2.08
N VAL A 321 37.92 64.24 -2.00
CA VAL A 321 38.67 65.51 -2.13
C VAL A 321 38.47 66.15 -3.51
N GLU A 322 38.43 65.34 -4.57
CA GLU A 322 38.26 65.85 -5.93
C GLU A 322 36.85 66.42 -6.18
N ILE A 323 35.82 65.82 -5.59
CA ILE A 323 34.45 66.34 -5.59
C ILE A 323 34.40 67.68 -4.84
N GLN A 324 35.04 67.77 -3.66
CA GLN A 324 35.09 69.00 -2.86
C GLN A 324 35.73 70.16 -3.66
N LYS A 325 36.89 69.93 -4.30
CA LYS A 325 37.59 70.96 -5.08
C LYS A 325 36.80 71.40 -6.32
N ARG A 326 36.18 70.48 -7.05
CA ARG A 326 35.52 70.80 -8.34
C ARG A 326 34.09 71.33 -8.19
N CYS A 327 33.34 70.85 -7.19
CA CYS A 327 31.95 71.25 -7.01
C CYS A 327 31.79 72.57 -6.23
N ASN A 328 32.79 72.97 -5.43
CA ASN A 328 32.73 74.20 -4.62
C ASN A 328 33.39 75.44 -5.24
N GLN A 329 33.90 75.38 -6.48
CA GLN A 329 34.39 76.57 -7.18
C GLN A 329 33.24 77.52 -7.59
N LYS A 330 32.87 78.43 -6.69
CA LYS A 330 31.96 79.54 -6.95
C LYS A 330 32.74 80.78 -7.44
N LYS A 331 32.13 81.52 -8.38
CA LYS A 331 32.38 82.93 -8.77
C LYS A 331 33.59 83.24 -9.68
N LYS A 332 33.34 83.28 -11.01
CA LYS A 332 34.03 84.19 -11.97
C LYS A 332 33.08 84.90 -12.96
N CYS A 333 31.86 84.39 -13.19
CA CYS A 333 30.92 85.01 -14.13
C CYS A 333 30.15 86.21 -13.57
N LYS A 334 29.76 86.19 -12.29
CA LYS A 334 28.93 87.25 -11.69
C LYS A 334 29.65 88.61 -11.63
N SER A 335 30.96 88.61 -11.34
CA SER A 335 31.77 89.84 -11.37
C SER A 335 31.96 90.40 -12.79
N LYS A 336 32.11 89.52 -13.79
CA LYS A 336 32.29 89.93 -15.20
C LYS A 336 31.00 90.46 -15.83
N GLN A 337 29.84 89.89 -15.45
CA GLN A 337 28.52 90.41 -15.83
C GLN A 337 28.24 91.78 -15.21
N ASN A 338 28.54 91.96 -13.92
CA ASN A 338 28.35 93.25 -13.24
C ASN A 338 29.23 94.37 -13.82
N ARG A 339 30.50 94.07 -14.17
CA ARG A 339 31.38 95.05 -14.83
C ARG A 339 30.87 95.49 -16.20
N ILE A 340 30.25 94.59 -16.97
CA ILE A 340 29.71 94.92 -18.30
C ILE A 340 28.37 95.62 -18.18
N ALA A 341 27.51 95.23 -17.24
CA ALA A 341 26.25 95.93 -16.94
C ALA A 341 26.50 97.40 -16.60
N LYS A 342 27.46 97.68 -15.70
CA LYS A 342 27.84 99.04 -15.32
C LYS A 342 28.41 99.86 -16.49
N ARG A 343 29.08 99.20 -17.44
CA ARG A 343 29.62 99.84 -18.66
C ARG A 343 28.54 100.15 -19.69
N CYS A 344 27.48 99.34 -19.77
CA CYS A 344 26.35 99.56 -20.68
C CYS A 344 25.42 100.70 -20.22
N SER A 345 25.34 100.97 -18.92
CA SER A 345 24.51 102.05 -18.35
C SER A 345 24.99 103.47 -18.69
N ASN A 346 26.24 103.63 -19.14
CA ASN A 346 26.87 104.94 -19.38
C ASN A 346 27.06 105.25 -20.88
N LEU A 347 26.31 104.60 -21.78
CA LEU A 347 26.44 104.75 -23.24
C LEU A 347 25.30 105.58 -23.84
N LYS A 348 25.58 106.32 -24.92
CA LYS A 348 24.59 107.04 -25.74
C LYS A 348 23.52 106.08 -26.31
N PRO A 349 22.25 106.51 -26.53
CA PRO A 349 21.10 105.64 -26.84
C PRO A 349 21.36 104.63 -27.97
N ASP A 350 22.00 105.08 -29.04
CA ASP A 350 22.23 104.30 -30.26
C ASP A 350 23.18 103.10 -30.06
N LYS A 351 24.01 103.13 -29.00
CA LYS A 351 25.00 102.08 -28.67
C LYS A 351 24.54 101.15 -27.54
N VAL A 352 23.44 101.45 -26.86
CA VAL A 352 22.91 100.66 -25.73
C VAL A 352 22.36 99.31 -26.21
N SER A 353 21.68 99.28 -27.36
CA SER A 353 21.08 98.07 -27.92
C SER A 353 22.13 96.97 -28.23
N LEU A 354 23.26 97.37 -28.82
CA LEU A 354 24.38 96.47 -29.12
C LEU A 354 25.10 95.98 -27.85
N CYS A 355 25.19 96.82 -26.81
CA CYS A 355 25.78 96.47 -25.52
C CYS A 355 24.92 95.43 -24.78
N LYS A 356 23.60 95.61 -24.76
CA LYS A 356 22.65 94.64 -24.19
C LYS A 356 22.72 93.27 -24.89
N LYS A 357 22.77 93.23 -26.23
CA LYS A 357 22.97 91.97 -26.99
C LYS A 357 24.28 91.25 -26.64
N ARG A 358 25.37 91.98 -26.40
CA ARG A 358 26.66 91.41 -25.93
C ARG A 358 26.57 90.88 -24.51
N GLN A 359 25.84 91.56 -23.63
CA GLN A 359 25.59 91.14 -22.25
C GLN A 359 24.79 89.83 -22.19
N GLU A 360 23.76 89.69 -23.02
CA GLU A 360 22.97 88.46 -23.17
C GLU A 360 23.82 87.29 -23.70
N LYS A 361 24.61 87.49 -24.76
CA LYS A 361 25.53 86.46 -25.28
C LYS A 361 26.54 86.00 -24.21
N LEU A 362 27.05 86.91 -23.39
CA LEU A 362 27.95 86.55 -22.29
C LEU A 362 27.20 85.80 -21.18
N ALA A 363 25.97 86.20 -20.86
CA ALA A 363 25.13 85.53 -19.88
C ALA A 363 24.83 84.08 -20.30
N GLN A 364 24.45 83.86 -21.57
CA GLN A 364 24.24 82.53 -22.12
C GLN A 364 25.52 81.68 -22.10
N ARG A 365 26.69 82.25 -22.43
CA ARG A 365 27.98 81.54 -22.30
C ARG A 365 28.29 81.15 -20.86
N CYS A 366 27.96 82.01 -19.89
CA CYS A 366 28.12 81.73 -18.47
C CYS A 366 27.19 80.63 -17.97
N ILE A 367 25.93 80.62 -18.42
CA ILE A 367 24.95 79.55 -18.12
C ILE A 367 25.46 78.21 -18.67
N ARG A 368 25.83 78.14 -19.96
CA ARG A 368 26.37 76.92 -20.57
C ARG A 368 27.61 76.38 -19.84
N LYS A 369 28.52 77.25 -19.40
CA LYS A 369 29.69 76.85 -18.60
C LYS A 369 29.31 76.35 -17.21
N ARG A 370 28.30 76.94 -16.57
CA ARG A 370 27.76 76.50 -15.28
C ARG A 370 27.10 75.13 -15.40
N ASP A 371 26.31 74.89 -16.44
CA ASP A 371 25.63 73.61 -16.65
C ASP A 371 26.61 72.49 -16.99
N LYS A 372 27.63 72.75 -17.82
CA LYS A 372 28.71 71.78 -18.07
C LYS A 372 29.45 71.42 -16.77
N ARG A 373 29.68 72.37 -15.86
CA ARG A 373 30.27 72.09 -14.53
C ARG A 373 29.32 71.28 -13.64
N ARG A 374 28.02 71.62 -13.62
CA ARG A 374 27.01 70.89 -12.85
C ARG A 374 26.91 69.43 -13.30
N LYS A 375 26.84 69.18 -14.61
CA LYS A 375 26.81 67.81 -15.18
C LYS A 375 28.08 67.02 -14.81
N ARG A 376 29.27 67.62 -14.92
CA ARG A 376 30.54 66.98 -14.51
C ARG A 376 30.59 66.67 -13.01
N CYS A 377 30.09 67.57 -12.17
CA CYS A 377 30.01 67.37 -10.72
C CYS A 377 29.02 66.24 -10.36
N GLN A 378 27.86 66.20 -11.02
CA GLN A 378 26.88 65.12 -10.87
C GLN A 378 27.45 63.75 -11.28
N ALA A 379 28.16 63.68 -12.40
CA ALA A 379 28.82 62.44 -12.84
C ALA A 379 29.83 61.92 -11.81
N LYS A 380 30.65 62.80 -11.22
CA LYS A 380 31.59 62.39 -10.15
C LYS A 380 30.90 61.96 -8.87
N ARG A 381 29.82 62.64 -8.47
CA ARG A 381 29.00 62.23 -7.31
C ARG A 381 28.34 60.87 -7.52
N LYS A 382 27.87 60.57 -8.74
CA LYS A 382 27.34 59.26 -9.12
C LYS A 382 28.44 58.18 -9.02
N SER A 383 29.61 58.43 -9.61
CA SER A 383 30.75 57.50 -9.50
C SER A 383 31.20 57.25 -8.05
N TYR A 384 31.10 58.24 -7.16
CA TYR A 384 31.37 58.05 -5.72
C TYR A 384 30.31 57.17 -5.05
N LYS A 385 29.02 57.36 -5.37
CA LYS A 385 27.95 56.50 -4.84
C LYS A 385 28.13 55.05 -5.29
N ASP A 386 28.38 54.83 -6.57
CA ASP A 386 28.47 53.49 -7.15
C ASP A 386 29.69 52.72 -6.61
N LYS A 387 30.83 53.40 -6.43
CA LYS A 387 32.11 52.77 -6.03
C LYS A 387 32.38 52.78 -4.53
N CYS A 388 31.82 53.71 -3.76
CA CYS A 388 32.17 53.93 -2.35
C CYS A 388 30.98 53.84 -1.38
N MET A 389 29.72 53.79 -1.85
CA MET A 389 28.51 53.71 -0.99
C MET A 389 27.64 52.47 -1.25
N ASN A 390 28.12 51.51 -2.05
CA ASN A 390 27.36 50.29 -2.38
C ASN A 390 27.33 49.32 -1.16
N PRO A 391 26.17 48.76 -0.74
CA PRO A 391 26.01 48.10 0.56
C PRO A 391 26.78 46.79 0.73
N LYS A 392 27.33 46.20 -0.35
CA LYS A 392 28.06 44.92 -0.29
C LYS A 392 29.35 44.94 0.54
N HIS A 393 29.85 46.12 0.94
CA HIS A 393 31.02 46.26 1.82
C HIS A 393 30.71 46.69 3.27
N ARG A 394 29.44 46.92 3.64
CA ARG A 394 29.03 47.38 4.99
C ARG A 394 28.24 46.35 5.80
N GLN A 395 28.27 45.09 5.41
CA GLN A 395 27.51 44.00 6.06
C GLN A 395 28.39 42.93 6.75
N LYS A 396 29.60 43.29 7.22
CA LYS A 396 30.46 42.35 7.96
C LYS A 396 31.08 42.89 9.26
N GLU A 397 30.46 43.90 9.88
CA GLU A 397 30.77 44.32 11.26
C GLU A 397 29.49 44.79 11.96
N THR A 398 28.73 43.84 12.51
CA THR A 398 27.83 43.93 13.70
C THR A 398 26.70 42.90 13.61
N ARG A 399 27.02 41.64 13.94
CA ARG A 399 26.09 40.69 14.56
C ARG A 399 26.92 39.81 15.49
N ILE A 400 27.28 40.39 16.63
CA ILE A 400 27.55 39.62 17.85
C ILE A 400 26.20 39.47 18.55
N LEU A 401 25.95 38.26 19.02
CA LEU A 401 24.82 37.83 19.83
C LEU A 401 24.35 38.87 20.86
N LYS A 402 23.03 38.97 21.03
CA LYS A 402 22.44 39.00 22.37
C LYS A 402 21.49 37.80 22.48
N LEU A 403 21.94 36.82 23.25
CA LEU A 403 21.08 35.94 24.04
C LEU A 403 20.45 36.80 25.14
N LEU A 404 19.13 36.90 25.15
CA LEU A 404 18.26 36.27 26.13
C LEU A 404 17.01 35.80 25.39
#